data_AF-A0A850WDH9-F1
#
_entry.id   AF-A0A850WDH9-F1
#
_cell.length_a   1.000
_cell.length_b   1.000
_cell.length_c   1.000
_cell.angle_alpha   90.00
_cell.angle_beta   90.00
_cell.angle_gamma   90.00
#
_symmetry.space_group_name_H-M   'P 1'
#
loop_
_entity.id
_entity.type
_entity.pdbx_description
1 polymer ?
#
loop_
_entity_poly.entity_id
_entity_poly.type
_entity_poly.pdbx_seq_one_letter_code
_entity_poly.pdbx_strand_id
1 'polypeptide(L)'
;NCTELICKGDNKVEVVPTHCPPLKEITCANKYPAILVPDENGCCYRYECQCVCSGWGDPHYITFDGTYYTFLENCTYVLVKQIVPKYDHFRVYIDNYYCNAKDGLSCPKSILIFYKSAEVVLTRELMNGVMTNVMYFNQKIVKAGFKKDGISFSTLGINMVVEIPEIGATITFSGLIFSVKLPYSKFGNNTEGQCGTCTNNKLDECRLPSGKIISSCPQMAHHWIVGNNKSCHGVPVPPVITTPPPKPTCEPPHLCELIWSKIFAECHAVIPPEPFFKGCVFDGCRIADESMQCSSLEIYATECAARGVCIDWRGKTNNTCPYNCAANMVYKPCGPINPVTCDPRSVELPGYGVTEGCFCPEGMTLMSEDSNTCVSECC
;
A
#
# COMPACT_ATOMS: atom_id res chain seq x y z
N ASN A 1 -13.05 -19.99 25.56
CA ASN A 1 -12.78 -21.38 25.97
C ASN A 1 -12.95 -22.29 24.77
N CYS A 2 -11.85 -22.63 24.10
CA CYS A 2 -11.85 -23.65 23.04
C CYS A 2 -11.73 -25.04 23.67
N THR A 3 -12.39 -26.02 23.08
CA THR A 3 -12.31 -27.43 23.47
C THR A 3 -12.21 -28.27 22.21
N GLU A 4 -11.27 -29.20 22.19
CA GLU A 4 -11.14 -30.21 21.16
C GLU A 4 -12.02 -31.41 21.51
N LEU A 5 -12.76 -31.93 20.52
CA LEU A 5 -13.62 -33.10 20.67
C LEU A 5 -12.97 -34.30 19.97
N ILE A 6 -12.55 -35.30 20.75
CA ILE A 6 -11.94 -36.51 20.22
C ILE A 6 -12.99 -37.63 20.22
N CYS A 7 -13.41 -38.06 19.02
CA CYS A 7 -14.31 -39.21 18.86
C CYS A 7 -13.55 -40.52 19.07
N LYS A 8 -13.86 -41.27 20.14
CA LYS A 8 -13.21 -42.55 20.46
C LYS A 8 -13.95 -43.78 19.92
N GLY A 9 -15.03 -43.60 19.16
CA GLY A 9 -15.93 -44.68 18.76
C GLY A 9 -16.98 -45.01 19.83
N ASP A 10 -17.95 -45.87 19.51
CA ASP A 10 -19.03 -46.33 20.42
C ASP A 10 -19.81 -45.20 21.13
N ASN A 11 -20.15 -44.13 20.41
CA ASN A 11 -20.80 -42.93 20.98
C ASN A 11 -20.03 -42.25 22.13
N LYS A 12 -18.72 -42.50 22.27
CA LYS A 12 -17.86 -41.82 23.26
C LYS A 12 -17.11 -40.65 22.63
N VAL A 13 -17.30 -39.47 23.21
CA VAL A 13 -16.57 -38.24 22.86
C VAL A 13 -15.79 -37.80 24.09
N GLU A 14 -14.49 -37.57 23.91
CA GLU A 14 -13.64 -36.94 24.93
C GLU A 14 -13.55 -35.44 24.65
N VAL A 15 -13.78 -34.63 25.67
CA VAL A 15 -13.68 -33.17 25.60
C VAL A 15 -12.37 -32.75 26.23
N VAL A 16 -11.44 -32.24 25.43
CA VAL A 16 -10.12 -31.79 25.89
C VAL A 16 -10.08 -30.25 25.84
N PRO A 17 -9.93 -29.55 26.97
CA PRO A 17 -9.75 -28.10 26.97
C PRO A 17 -8.47 -27.72 26.23
N THR A 18 -8.56 -26.82 25.25
CA THR A 18 -7.37 -26.31 24.54
C THR A 18 -6.61 -25.36 25.45
N HIS A 19 -5.31 -25.58 25.62
CA HIS A 19 -4.43 -24.70 26.39
C HIS A 19 -3.53 -23.93 25.45
N CYS A 20 -3.69 -22.61 25.42
CA CYS A 20 -2.91 -21.75 24.54
C CYS A 20 -1.54 -21.43 25.15
N PRO A 21 -0.48 -21.42 24.33
CA PRO A 21 0.83 -20.96 24.78
C PRO A 21 0.76 -19.48 25.19
N PRO A 22 1.68 -19.01 26.06
CA PRO A 22 1.77 -17.59 26.40
C PRO A 22 2.03 -16.77 25.14
N LEU A 23 1.33 -15.64 24.99
CA LEU A 23 1.59 -14.70 23.92
C LEU A 23 2.98 -14.09 24.11
N LYS A 24 3.84 -14.22 23.09
CA LYS A 24 5.16 -13.62 23.06
C LYS A 24 5.20 -12.56 21.97
N GLU A 25 5.33 -11.31 22.37
CA GLU A 25 5.53 -10.22 21.43
C GLU A 25 6.81 -10.44 20.60
N ILE A 26 6.73 -10.08 19.32
CA ILE A 26 7.84 -10.18 18.37
C ILE A 26 8.14 -8.80 17.79
N THR A 27 9.39 -8.60 17.39
CA THR A 27 9.80 -7.40 16.66
C THR A 27 9.94 -7.73 15.18
N CYS A 28 9.23 -6.99 14.33
CA CYS A 28 9.29 -7.15 12.90
C CYS A 28 10.50 -6.41 12.31
N ALA A 29 11.04 -6.93 11.20
CA ALA A 29 12.17 -6.36 10.49
C ALA A 29 11.85 -4.96 9.95
N ASN A 30 10.63 -4.77 9.44
CA ASN A 30 10.10 -3.48 9.02
C ASN A 30 9.78 -2.53 10.18
N LYS A 31 9.91 -2.98 11.43
CA LYS A 31 9.59 -2.26 12.67
C LYS A 31 8.12 -1.85 12.80
N TYR A 32 7.25 -2.39 11.96
CA TYR A 32 5.82 -2.19 12.13
C TYR A 32 5.33 -3.03 13.31
N PRO A 33 4.22 -2.65 13.97
CA PRO A 33 3.63 -3.44 15.03
C PRO A 33 3.23 -4.82 14.52
N ALA A 34 3.59 -5.87 15.27
CA ALA A 34 3.09 -7.20 14.98
C ALA A 34 1.59 -7.28 15.27
N ILE A 35 0.86 -8.08 14.49
CA ILE A 35 -0.58 -8.27 14.69
C ILE A 35 -0.87 -9.59 15.37
N LEU A 36 -1.93 -9.64 16.18
CA LEU A 36 -2.50 -10.89 16.64
C LEU A 36 -3.23 -11.57 15.49
N VAL A 37 -2.89 -12.82 15.20
CA VAL A 37 -3.64 -13.68 14.29
C VAL A 37 -4.07 -14.95 15.00
N PRO A 38 -5.25 -15.50 14.66
CA PRO A 38 -5.64 -16.82 15.14
C PRO A 38 -4.68 -17.89 14.59
N ASP A 39 -4.51 -18.97 15.35
CA ASP A 39 -3.89 -20.20 14.84
C ASP A 39 -4.82 -20.91 13.83
N GLU A 40 -4.33 -21.98 13.21
CA GLU A 40 -5.07 -22.71 12.16
C GLU A 40 -6.44 -23.21 12.61
N ASN A 41 -6.60 -23.48 13.90
CA ASN A 41 -7.84 -24.00 14.49
C ASN A 41 -8.73 -22.89 15.06
N GLY A 42 -8.30 -21.62 15.01
CA GLY A 42 -9.02 -20.46 15.53
C GLY A 42 -9.14 -20.41 17.06
N CYS A 43 -8.41 -21.27 17.77
CA CYS A 43 -8.53 -21.44 19.22
C CYS A 43 -7.54 -20.59 20.00
N CYS A 44 -6.33 -20.43 19.47
CA CYS A 44 -5.26 -19.66 20.09
C CYS A 44 -4.81 -18.54 19.17
N TYR A 45 -3.99 -17.64 19.71
CA TYR A 45 -3.46 -16.51 18.96
C TYR A 45 -1.94 -16.51 19.00
N ARG A 46 -1.33 -15.96 17.96
CA ARG A 46 0.10 -15.67 17.89
C ARG A 46 0.33 -14.31 17.26
N TYR A 47 1.47 -13.72 17.57
CA TYR A 47 1.92 -12.53 16.87
C TYR A 47 2.52 -12.92 15.51
N GLU A 48 2.13 -12.20 14.47
CA GLU A 48 2.73 -12.29 13.14
C GLU A 48 3.14 -10.91 12.64
N CYS A 49 4.26 -10.87 11.92
CA CYS A 49 4.68 -9.68 11.19
C CYS A 49 3.86 -9.53 9.92
N GLN A 50 3.42 -8.31 9.62
CA GLN A 50 2.72 -8.02 8.38
C GLN A 50 3.72 -7.75 7.28
N CYS A 51 3.48 -8.32 6.09
CA CYS A 51 4.24 -7.99 4.90
C CYS A 51 3.54 -6.84 4.19
N VAL A 52 4.07 -5.63 4.41
CA VAL A 52 3.59 -4.40 3.80
C VAL A 52 4.71 -3.82 2.94
N CYS A 53 4.49 -3.80 1.63
CA CYS A 53 5.36 -3.14 0.66
C CYS A 53 4.67 -1.86 0.21
N SER A 54 5.40 -0.77 0.11
CA SER A 54 4.83 0.52 -0.30
C SER A 54 5.78 1.28 -1.20
N GLY A 55 5.24 2.12 -2.06
CA GLY A 55 6.02 3.09 -2.82
C GLY A 55 5.26 4.37 -3.06
N TRP A 56 5.99 5.46 -3.28
CA TRP A 56 5.42 6.78 -3.53
C TRP A 56 6.29 7.60 -4.48
N GLY A 57 5.62 8.45 -5.27
CA GLY A 57 6.22 8.98 -6.48
C GLY A 57 6.71 7.81 -7.35
N ASP A 58 7.77 8.03 -8.12
CA ASP A 58 8.69 6.98 -8.53
C ASP A 58 10.06 7.68 -8.55
N PRO A 59 10.76 7.59 -7.42
CA PRO A 59 11.48 6.33 -7.26
C PRO A 59 11.41 5.63 -5.92
N HIS A 60 10.54 5.98 -4.97
CA HIS A 60 10.66 5.47 -3.61
C HIS A 60 9.96 4.13 -3.39
N TYR A 61 10.70 3.14 -2.88
CA TYR A 61 10.18 1.82 -2.51
C TYR A 61 10.59 1.46 -1.08
N ILE A 62 9.69 0.82 -0.36
CA ILE A 62 9.93 0.11 0.90
C ILE A 62 9.47 -1.33 0.69
N THR A 63 10.40 -2.26 0.83
CA THR A 63 10.13 -3.71 0.71
C THR A 63 9.33 -4.25 1.90
N PHE A 64 8.83 -5.48 1.82
CA PHE A 64 8.02 -6.11 2.88
C PHE A 64 8.68 -6.10 4.26
N ASP A 65 9.99 -6.32 4.31
CA ASP A 65 10.78 -6.34 5.55
C ASP A 65 11.44 -4.98 5.86
N GLY A 66 11.08 -3.93 5.11
CA GLY A 66 11.38 -2.53 5.44
C GLY A 66 12.74 -2.03 4.95
N THR A 67 13.21 -2.53 3.81
CA THR A 67 14.38 -1.98 3.12
C THR A 67 13.93 -0.86 2.19
N TYR A 68 14.39 0.36 2.47
CA TYR A 68 14.15 1.52 1.62
C TYR A 68 15.19 1.60 0.50
N TYR A 69 14.73 1.82 -0.73
CA TYR A 69 15.61 2.09 -1.86
C TYR A 69 14.92 2.97 -2.91
N THR A 70 15.72 3.48 -3.85
CA THR A 70 15.24 4.28 -4.98
C THR A 70 15.47 3.58 -6.31
N PHE A 71 14.49 3.61 -7.20
CA PHE A 71 14.59 3.06 -8.56
C PHE A 71 13.81 3.93 -9.56
N LEU A 72 14.46 4.43 -10.62
CA LEU A 72 13.86 5.33 -11.61
C LEU A 72 13.91 4.67 -12.99
N GLU A 73 12.81 4.13 -13.49
CA GLU A 73 12.70 3.63 -14.85
C GLU A 73 11.25 3.69 -15.34
N ASN A 74 11.03 3.88 -16.65
CA ASN A 74 9.73 4.15 -17.25
C ASN A 74 9.07 2.92 -17.90
N CYS A 75 9.18 1.77 -17.25
CA CYS A 75 8.73 0.50 -17.80
C CYS A 75 7.87 -0.28 -16.81
N THR A 76 7.34 -1.41 -17.27
CA THR A 76 6.59 -2.31 -16.41
C THR A 76 7.53 -3.25 -15.66
N TYR A 77 7.39 -3.34 -14.34
CA TYR A 77 8.21 -4.18 -13.47
C TYR A 77 7.36 -5.05 -12.54
N VAL A 78 7.90 -6.19 -12.14
CA VAL A 78 7.32 -7.06 -11.13
C VAL A 78 7.46 -6.41 -9.74
N LEU A 79 6.37 -5.94 -9.15
CA LEU A 79 6.36 -5.53 -7.74
C LEU A 79 6.47 -6.76 -6.85
N VAL A 80 5.54 -7.70 -7.02
CA VAL A 80 5.55 -8.96 -6.29
C VAL A 80 4.96 -10.07 -7.15
N LYS A 81 5.56 -11.24 -7.07
CA LYS A 81 4.96 -12.50 -7.51
C LYS A 81 5.35 -13.61 -6.53
N GLN A 82 4.69 -14.75 -6.66
CA GLN A 82 5.01 -15.92 -5.86
C GLN A 82 6.29 -16.62 -6.36
N ILE A 83 7.14 -17.10 -5.45
CA ILE A 83 8.27 -17.97 -5.80
C ILE A 83 7.73 -19.32 -6.29
N VAL A 84 6.83 -19.92 -5.50
CA VAL A 84 6.06 -21.11 -5.83
C VAL A 84 4.59 -20.70 -5.96
N PRO A 85 3.96 -20.88 -7.14
CA PRO A 85 2.60 -20.40 -7.40
C PRO A 85 1.55 -21.25 -6.66
N LYS A 86 1.29 -20.91 -5.40
CA LYS A 86 0.32 -21.59 -4.52
C LYS A 86 -1.09 -21.00 -4.61
N TYR A 87 -1.18 -19.71 -4.92
CA TYR A 87 -2.42 -18.94 -4.90
C TYR A 87 -2.75 -18.40 -6.28
N ASP A 88 -3.17 -19.31 -7.18
CA ASP A 88 -3.68 -18.99 -8.53
C ASP A 88 -2.86 -17.95 -9.31
N HIS A 89 -1.54 -18.11 -9.26
CA HIS A 89 -0.58 -17.21 -9.93
C HIS A 89 -0.74 -15.72 -9.60
N PHE A 90 -1.23 -15.40 -8.39
CA PHE A 90 -1.25 -14.04 -7.86
C PHE A 90 0.09 -13.34 -8.06
N ARG A 91 0.03 -12.14 -8.67
CA ARG A 91 1.17 -11.25 -8.90
C ARG A 91 0.69 -9.83 -9.12
N VAL A 92 1.54 -8.87 -8.79
CA VAL A 92 1.30 -7.43 -8.96
C VAL A 92 2.48 -6.83 -9.72
N TYR A 93 2.18 -6.06 -10.76
CA TYR A 93 3.13 -5.27 -11.51
C TYR A 93 2.87 -3.78 -11.32
N ILE A 94 3.92 -2.99 -11.52
CA ILE A 94 3.86 -1.54 -11.61
C ILE A 94 4.25 -1.13 -13.02
N ASP A 95 3.44 -0.29 -13.66
CA ASP A 95 3.76 0.35 -14.93
C ASP A 95 4.17 1.80 -14.63
N ASN A 96 5.40 2.15 -14.98
CA ASN A 96 5.96 3.47 -14.75
C ASN A 96 6.08 4.27 -16.05
N TYR A 97 6.06 5.60 -15.96
CA TYR A 97 6.27 6.49 -17.10
C TYR A 97 7.01 7.76 -16.68
N TYR A 98 7.74 8.38 -17.60
CA TYR A 98 8.33 9.69 -17.34
C TYR A 98 7.24 10.77 -17.34
N CYS A 99 7.02 11.41 -16.19
CA CYS A 99 5.98 12.43 -16.00
C CYS A 99 6.42 13.84 -16.43
N ASN A 100 7.39 13.93 -17.35
CA ASN A 100 7.89 15.19 -17.94
C ASN A 100 8.40 16.24 -16.95
N ALA A 101 8.84 15.84 -15.75
CA ALA A 101 9.65 16.72 -14.92
C ALA A 101 10.94 17.07 -15.67
N LYS A 102 11.41 18.32 -15.57
CA LYS A 102 12.62 18.80 -16.28
C LYS A 102 13.86 17.93 -16.03
N ASP A 103 13.86 17.16 -14.95
CA ASP A 103 14.97 16.32 -14.49
C ASP A 103 14.78 14.81 -14.77
N GLY A 104 13.74 14.40 -15.53
CA GLY A 104 13.56 13.00 -15.95
C GLY A 104 12.96 12.07 -14.88
N LEU A 105 12.11 12.58 -14.00
CA LEU A 105 11.42 11.76 -12.99
C LEU A 105 10.44 10.79 -13.65
N SER A 106 10.44 9.58 -13.12
CA SER A 106 9.40 8.61 -13.40
C SER A 106 8.26 8.79 -12.40
N CYS A 107 7.07 8.37 -12.78
CA CYS A 107 5.88 8.33 -11.94
C CYS A 107 5.16 6.99 -12.16
N PRO A 108 4.45 6.44 -11.16
CA PRO A 108 3.64 5.28 -11.35
C PRO A 108 2.44 5.67 -12.22
N LYS A 109 2.27 4.96 -13.32
CA LYS A 109 1.12 5.10 -14.20
C LYS A 109 -0.03 4.25 -13.70
N SER A 110 0.26 2.98 -13.41
CA SER A 110 -0.76 2.02 -13.02
C SER A 110 -0.20 0.86 -12.22
N ILE A 111 -1.08 0.25 -11.42
CA ILE A 111 -0.85 -1.02 -10.73
C ILE A 111 -1.67 -2.09 -11.43
N LEU A 112 -1.01 -3.15 -11.89
CA LEU A 112 -1.65 -4.28 -12.58
C LEU A 112 -1.65 -5.48 -11.63
N ILE A 113 -2.83 -6.00 -11.31
CA ILE A 113 -3.02 -7.12 -10.39
C ILE A 113 -3.57 -8.29 -11.20
N PHE A 114 -2.93 -9.44 -11.09
CA PHE A 114 -3.37 -10.67 -11.74
C PHE A 114 -3.72 -11.70 -10.67
N TYR A 115 -4.90 -12.31 -10.79
CA TYR A 115 -5.36 -13.36 -9.89
C TYR A 115 -6.32 -14.29 -10.63
N LYS A 116 -6.08 -15.61 -10.58
CA LYS A 116 -6.82 -16.59 -11.40
C LYS A 116 -6.75 -16.19 -12.89
N SER A 117 -7.88 -16.05 -13.56
CA SER A 117 -7.97 -15.56 -14.93
C SER A 117 -8.23 -14.05 -15.04
N ALA A 118 -8.31 -13.33 -13.91
CA ALA A 118 -8.66 -11.93 -13.88
C ALA A 118 -7.41 -11.04 -14.01
N GLU A 119 -7.57 -9.97 -14.77
CA GLU A 119 -6.65 -8.83 -14.86
C GLU A 119 -7.34 -7.59 -14.32
N VAL A 120 -6.70 -6.95 -13.35
CA VAL A 120 -7.18 -5.74 -12.68
C VAL A 120 -6.17 -4.63 -12.88
N VAL A 121 -6.64 -3.43 -13.21
CA VAL A 121 -5.78 -2.25 -13.39
C VAL A 121 -6.30 -1.10 -12.56
N LEU A 122 -5.45 -0.54 -11.70
CA LEU A 122 -5.68 0.71 -10.98
C LEU A 122 -4.82 1.79 -11.65
N THR A 123 -5.45 2.84 -12.16
CA THR A 123 -4.78 3.88 -12.94
C THR A 123 -5.42 5.25 -12.72
N ARG A 124 -4.79 6.30 -13.25
CA ARG A 124 -5.39 7.64 -13.37
C ARG A 124 -5.50 8.06 -14.82
N GLU A 125 -6.68 8.54 -15.20
CA GLU A 125 -6.96 8.98 -16.57
C GLU A 125 -7.62 10.35 -16.58
N LEU A 126 -7.38 11.11 -17.66
CA LEU A 126 -8.03 12.40 -17.86
C LEU A 126 -9.47 12.16 -18.35
N MET A 127 -10.44 12.27 -17.43
CA MET A 127 -11.86 12.15 -17.74
C MET A 127 -12.51 13.53 -17.66
N ASN A 128 -13.10 14.00 -18.77
CA ASN A 128 -13.72 15.32 -18.87
C ASN A 128 -12.80 16.48 -18.41
N GLY A 129 -11.50 16.39 -18.69
CA GLY A 129 -10.50 17.38 -18.29
C GLY A 129 -10.03 17.28 -16.84
N VAL A 130 -10.47 16.28 -16.09
CA VAL A 130 -10.08 16.05 -14.69
C VAL A 130 -9.35 14.70 -14.55
N MET A 131 -8.16 14.73 -13.95
CA MET A 131 -7.41 13.50 -13.65
C MET A 131 -8.10 12.69 -12.57
N THR A 132 -8.72 11.58 -12.98
CA THR A 132 -9.64 10.76 -12.18
C THR A 132 -9.04 9.38 -11.92
N ASN A 133 -9.29 8.82 -10.74
CA ASN A 133 -8.95 7.44 -10.41
C ASN A 133 -9.88 6.48 -11.16
N VAL A 134 -9.31 5.51 -11.88
CA VAL A 134 -10.06 4.55 -12.70
C VAL A 134 -9.61 3.13 -12.37
N MET A 135 -10.60 2.25 -12.18
CA MET A 135 -10.39 0.84 -11.88
C MET A 135 -10.95 -0.01 -13.03
N TYR A 136 -10.18 -0.98 -13.50
CA TYR A 136 -10.58 -1.93 -14.52
C TYR A 136 -10.61 -3.34 -13.98
N PHE A 137 -11.61 -4.13 -14.40
CA PHE A 137 -11.66 -5.58 -14.26
C PHE A 137 -11.85 -6.19 -15.64
N ASN A 138 -10.88 -6.98 -16.11
CA ASN A 138 -10.85 -7.57 -17.46
C ASN A 138 -11.21 -6.54 -18.55
N GLN A 139 -10.46 -5.43 -18.59
CA GLN A 139 -10.58 -4.32 -19.55
C GLN A 139 -11.89 -3.51 -19.48
N LYS A 140 -12.76 -3.79 -18.50
CA LYS A 140 -13.99 -3.03 -18.28
C LYS A 140 -13.85 -2.14 -17.05
N ILE A 141 -14.24 -0.88 -17.19
CA ILE A 141 -14.30 0.05 -16.06
C ILE A 141 -15.29 -0.49 -15.02
N VAL A 142 -14.86 -0.51 -13.77
CA VAL A 142 -15.66 -0.88 -12.60
C VAL A 142 -15.60 0.24 -11.56
N LYS A 143 -16.56 0.25 -10.64
CA LYS A 143 -16.66 1.25 -9.57
C LYS A 143 -16.46 0.60 -8.20
N ALA A 144 -16.32 1.42 -7.17
CA ALA A 144 -16.38 0.97 -5.78
C ALA A 144 -17.66 0.14 -5.53
N GLY A 145 -17.55 -0.91 -4.71
CA GLY A 145 -18.61 -1.88 -4.45
C GLY A 145 -18.64 -3.05 -5.44
N PHE A 146 -17.91 -3.00 -6.56
CA PHE A 146 -17.85 -4.11 -7.51
C PHE A 146 -17.14 -5.34 -6.91
N LYS A 147 -17.75 -6.52 -7.06
CA LYS A 147 -17.21 -7.80 -6.59
C LYS A 147 -17.38 -8.88 -7.65
N LYS A 148 -16.28 -9.54 -8.04
CA LYS A 148 -16.30 -10.66 -9.00
C LYS A 148 -15.08 -11.55 -8.86
N ASP A 149 -15.26 -12.85 -9.05
CA ASP A 149 -14.20 -13.87 -9.05
C ASP A 149 -13.33 -13.87 -7.77
N GLY A 150 -13.92 -13.49 -6.63
CA GLY A 150 -13.23 -13.37 -5.34
C GLY A 150 -12.43 -12.08 -5.15
N ILE A 151 -12.56 -11.12 -6.06
CA ILE A 151 -11.92 -9.81 -6.02
C ILE A 151 -12.98 -8.74 -5.71
N SER A 152 -12.71 -7.88 -4.73
CA SER A 152 -13.55 -6.74 -4.37
C SER A 152 -12.83 -5.42 -4.59
N PHE A 153 -13.58 -4.46 -5.11
CA PHE A 153 -13.12 -3.11 -5.40
C PHE A 153 -13.84 -2.13 -4.47
N SER A 154 -13.08 -1.22 -3.88
CA SER A 154 -13.61 -0.14 -3.04
C SER A 154 -12.73 1.10 -3.16
N THR A 155 -13.17 2.17 -2.52
CA THR A 155 -12.39 3.38 -2.33
C THR A 155 -12.26 3.65 -0.84
N LEU A 156 -11.08 4.03 -0.41
CA LEU A 156 -10.79 4.41 0.96
C LEU A 156 -10.25 5.83 0.97
N GLY A 157 -11.16 6.79 1.14
CA GLY A 157 -10.84 8.20 1.00
C GLY A 157 -10.30 8.50 -0.41
N ILE A 158 -9.03 8.88 -0.50
CA ILE A 158 -8.35 9.19 -1.77
C ILE A 158 -7.81 7.96 -2.52
N ASN A 159 -7.79 6.79 -1.87
CA ASN A 159 -7.17 5.58 -2.40
C ASN A 159 -8.19 4.69 -3.13
N MET A 160 -7.79 4.15 -4.29
CA MET A 160 -8.42 2.95 -4.83
C MET A 160 -7.94 1.73 -4.04
N VAL A 161 -8.84 0.79 -3.75
CA VAL A 161 -8.53 -0.41 -2.99
C VAL A 161 -9.04 -1.65 -3.72
N VAL A 162 -8.17 -2.65 -3.83
CA VAL A 162 -8.50 -3.99 -4.31
C VAL A 162 -8.19 -4.98 -3.19
N GLU A 163 -9.18 -5.76 -2.81
CA GLU A 163 -9.03 -6.84 -1.84
C GLU A 163 -9.32 -8.18 -2.49
N ILE A 164 -8.55 -9.20 -2.12
CA ILE A 164 -8.76 -10.59 -2.51
C ILE A 164 -8.86 -11.41 -1.22
N PRO A 165 -10.04 -11.49 -0.59
CA PRO A 165 -10.21 -12.04 0.75
C PRO A 165 -9.72 -13.49 0.89
N GLU A 166 -9.90 -14.30 -0.16
CA GLU A 166 -9.47 -15.71 -0.20
C GLU A 166 -7.98 -15.88 0.10
N ILE A 167 -7.14 -14.93 -0.33
CA ILE A 167 -5.70 -14.92 -0.09
C ILE A 167 -5.27 -13.83 0.91
N GLY A 168 -6.22 -13.01 1.37
CA GLY A 168 -5.98 -11.90 2.29
C GLY A 168 -5.14 -10.77 1.72
N ALA A 169 -5.01 -10.66 0.39
CA ALA A 169 -4.23 -9.62 -0.25
C ALA A 169 -5.03 -8.31 -0.33
N THR A 170 -4.39 -7.20 0.01
CA THR A 170 -4.95 -5.84 -0.13
C THR A 170 -3.95 -4.98 -0.89
N ILE A 171 -4.40 -4.35 -1.97
CA ILE A 171 -3.59 -3.46 -2.80
C ILE A 171 -4.28 -2.10 -2.82
N THR A 172 -3.52 -1.03 -2.57
CA THR A 172 -4.01 0.35 -2.65
C THR A 172 -3.22 1.14 -3.70
N PHE A 173 -3.90 2.09 -4.33
CA PHE A 173 -3.27 3.03 -5.27
C PHE A 173 -4.00 4.39 -5.29
N SER A 174 -3.26 5.50 -5.14
CA SER A 174 -3.79 6.87 -5.26
C SER A 174 -3.32 7.59 -6.53
N GLY A 175 -2.56 6.90 -7.40
CA GLY A 175 -1.92 7.49 -8.57
C GLY A 175 -0.45 7.79 -8.39
N LEU A 176 -0.05 8.28 -7.21
CA LEU A 176 1.36 8.49 -6.87
C LEU A 176 1.85 7.55 -5.78
N ILE A 177 0.94 6.95 -5.02
CA ILE A 177 1.26 6.12 -3.85
C ILE A 177 0.60 4.77 -4.03
N PHE A 178 1.35 3.70 -3.77
CA PHE A 178 0.82 2.35 -3.72
C PHE A 178 1.22 1.63 -2.44
N SER A 179 0.40 0.67 -2.03
CA SER A 179 0.73 -0.30 -0.99
C SER A 179 0.23 -1.68 -1.38
N VAL A 180 1.03 -2.70 -1.08
CA VAL A 180 0.69 -4.11 -1.22
C VAL A 180 0.85 -4.76 0.13
N LYS A 181 -0.25 -5.24 0.70
CA LYS A 181 -0.29 -5.94 1.99
C LYS A 181 -0.64 -7.40 1.78
N LEU A 182 0.24 -8.28 2.26
CA LEU A 182 0.09 -9.73 2.18
C LEU A 182 0.19 -10.36 3.57
N PRO A 183 -0.63 -11.37 3.90
CA PRO A 183 -0.55 -12.07 5.17
C PRO A 183 0.66 -13.01 5.18
N TYR A 184 1.49 -12.91 6.23
CA TYR A 184 2.67 -13.74 6.40
C TYR A 184 2.32 -15.24 6.47
N SER A 185 1.21 -15.60 7.11
CA SER A 185 0.70 -16.97 7.13
C SER A 185 0.49 -17.62 5.77
N LYS A 186 0.31 -16.84 4.68
CA LYS A 186 0.16 -17.35 3.31
C LYS A 186 1.38 -17.08 2.44
N PHE A 187 1.89 -15.86 2.48
CA PHE A 187 2.94 -15.39 1.57
C PHE A 187 4.35 -15.42 2.18
N GLY A 188 4.46 -15.76 3.46
CA GLY A 188 5.73 -15.90 4.16
C GLY A 188 6.69 -16.81 3.41
N ASN A 189 7.91 -16.32 3.18
CA ASN A 189 8.98 -17.02 2.44
C ASN A 189 8.61 -17.41 0.99
N ASN A 190 7.57 -16.80 0.39
CA ASN A 190 7.08 -17.15 -0.93
C ASN A 190 6.84 -15.95 -1.85
N THR A 191 7.47 -14.81 -1.59
CA THR A 191 7.40 -13.62 -2.47
C THR A 191 8.74 -13.30 -3.09
N GLU A 192 8.74 -12.78 -4.31
CA GLU A 192 9.90 -12.17 -4.94
C GLU A 192 9.46 -11.03 -5.89
N GLY A 193 10.36 -10.10 -6.20
CA GLY A 193 10.06 -8.89 -6.96
C GLY A 193 10.71 -7.66 -6.32
N GLN A 194 10.30 -6.48 -6.76
CA GLN A 194 10.73 -5.21 -6.15
C GLN A 194 10.30 -5.04 -4.68
N CYS A 195 9.23 -5.70 -4.24
CA CYS A 195 8.78 -5.72 -2.85
C CYS A 195 9.59 -6.67 -1.93
N GLY A 196 10.54 -7.43 -2.47
CA GLY A 196 11.38 -8.33 -1.67
C GLY A 196 10.73 -9.66 -1.25
N THR A 197 11.35 -10.30 -0.26
CA THR A 197 11.03 -11.63 0.26
C THR A 197 10.43 -11.48 1.65
N CYS A 198 9.10 -11.54 1.77
CA CYS A 198 8.31 -11.50 3.00
C CYS A 198 8.75 -12.60 4.00
N THR A 199 9.87 -12.39 4.69
CA THR A 199 10.60 -13.42 5.47
C THR A 199 10.92 -12.92 6.87
N ASN A 200 10.65 -11.65 7.15
CA ASN A 200 11.06 -10.93 8.33
C ASN A 200 12.60 -10.80 8.44
N ASN A 201 13.29 -10.66 7.30
CA ASN A 201 14.73 -10.53 7.19
C ASN A 201 15.09 -9.46 6.15
N LYS A 202 15.95 -8.50 6.49
CA LYS A 202 16.37 -7.47 5.52
C LYS A 202 17.47 -7.93 4.57
N LEU A 203 18.15 -9.03 4.88
CA LEU A 203 19.37 -9.46 4.17
C LEU A 203 19.09 -10.15 2.84
N ASP A 204 17.87 -10.61 2.60
CA ASP A 204 17.43 -11.33 1.40
C ASP A 204 16.44 -10.56 0.52
N GLU A 205 16.12 -9.31 0.88
CA GLU A 205 15.15 -8.49 0.15
C GLU A 205 15.55 -8.20 -1.30
N CYS A 206 16.85 -8.07 -1.57
CA CYS A 206 17.35 -7.75 -2.90
C CYS A 206 17.62 -9.03 -3.73
N ARG A 207 16.57 -9.84 -3.88
CA ARG A 207 16.60 -11.13 -4.59
C ARG A 207 16.37 -10.99 -6.10
N LEU A 208 17.30 -11.49 -6.91
CA LEU A 208 17.18 -11.54 -8.37
C LEU A 208 16.18 -12.61 -8.84
N PRO A 209 15.65 -12.52 -10.08
CA PRO A 209 14.82 -13.57 -10.68
C PRO A 209 15.50 -14.94 -10.75
N SER A 210 16.83 -14.97 -10.73
CA SER A 210 17.63 -16.20 -10.79
C SER A 210 17.69 -16.99 -9.48
N GLY A 211 17.21 -16.44 -8.37
CA GLY A 211 17.49 -17.03 -7.05
C GLY A 211 18.42 -16.22 -6.18
N LYS A 212 19.36 -15.53 -6.81
CA LYS A 212 20.53 -14.97 -6.15
C LYS A 212 20.19 -13.69 -5.38
N ILE A 213 20.65 -13.61 -4.13
CA ILE A 213 20.62 -12.39 -3.33
C ILE A 213 21.83 -11.52 -3.68
N ILE A 214 21.59 -10.23 -3.89
CA ILE A 214 22.65 -9.22 -4.07
C ILE A 214 22.50 -8.12 -3.01
N SER A 215 23.51 -7.25 -2.85
CA SER A 215 23.49 -6.22 -1.80
C SER A 215 22.74 -4.94 -2.17
N SER A 216 22.32 -4.79 -3.43
CA SER A 216 21.73 -3.54 -3.94
C SER A 216 20.35 -3.79 -4.55
N CYS A 217 19.31 -3.36 -3.85
CA CYS A 217 17.93 -3.41 -4.34
C CYS A 217 17.71 -2.55 -5.59
N PRO A 218 18.32 -1.35 -5.75
CA PRO A 218 18.28 -0.62 -7.01
C PRO A 218 18.83 -1.43 -8.18
N GLN A 219 19.95 -2.14 -8.00
CA GLN A 219 20.50 -3.01 -9.04
C GLN A 219 19.58 -4.20 -9.33
N MET A 220 18.99 -4.80 -8.28
CA MET A 220 18.04 -5.90 -8.42
C MET A 220 16.80 -5.46 -9.23
N ALA A 221 16.28 -4.27 -8.99
CA ALA A 221 15.04 -3.78 -9.59
C ALA A 221 15.08 -3.78 -11.13
N HIS A 222 16.22 -3.45 -11.76
CA HIS A 222 16.38 -3.54 -13.22
C HIS A 222 16.12 -4.93 -13.79
N HIS A 223 16.35 -5.99 -13.02
CA HIS A 223 16.15 -7.37 -13.47
C HIS A 223 14.69 -7.84 -13.39
N TRP A 224 13.83 -7.08 -12.73
CA TRP A 224 12.41 -7.40 -12.57
C TRP A 224 11.52 -6.83 -13.68
N ILE A 225 12.10 -6.44 -14.81
CA ILE A 225 11.39 -5.93 -15.97
C ILE A 225 10.42 -6.97 -16.57
N VAL A 226 9.23 -6.52 -16.98
CA VAL A 226 8.22 -7.33 -17.64
C VAL A 226 8.29 -7.13 -19.16
N GLY A 227 8.45 -8.23 -19.89
CA GLY A 227 8.56 -8.22 -21.36
C GLY A 227 9.95 -7.88 -21.87
N ASN A 228 10.13 -7.95 -23.19
CA ASN A 228 11.42 -7.75 -23.88
C ASN A 228 11.49 -6.42 -24.62
N ASN A 229 10.84 -5.36 -24.10
CA ASN A 229 10.78 -4.10 -24.81
C ASN A 229 12.17 -3.46 -24.89
N LYS A 230 12.76 -3.42 -26.09
CA LYS A 230 14.11 -2.86 -26.32
C LYS A 230 14.22 -1.39 -25.90
N SER A 231 13.12 -0.63 -25.88
CA SER A 231 13.13 0.77 -25.40
C SER A 231 13.36 0.88 -23.88
N CYS A 232 13.08 -0.20 -23.14
CA CYS A 232 13.28 -0.30 -21.69
C CYS A 232 14.66 -0.86 -21.29
N HIS A 233 15.37 -1.46 -22.24
CA HIS A 233 16.71 -2.01 -22.04
C HIS A 233 17.82 -1.01 -22.45
N GLY A 234 17.48 0.27 -22.58
CA GLY A 234 18.31 1.29 -23.24
C GLY A 234 19.51 1.80 -22.44
N VAL A 235 19.56 1.55 -21.12
CA VAL A 235 20.73 1.91 -20.30
C VAL A 235 21.37 0.61 -19.82
N PRO A 236 22.63 0.30 -20.22
CA PRO A 236 23.37 -0.80 -19.61
C PRO A 236 23.38 -0.58 -18.10
N VAL A 237 22.92 -1.57 -17.31
CA VAL A 237 23.01 -1.52 -15.83
C VAL A 237 24.44 -1.09 -15.50
N PRO A 238 24.66 0.12 -14.97
CA PRO A 238 26.01 0.59 -14.71
C PRO A 238 26.70 -0.42 -13.78
N PRO A 239 27.94 -0.85 -14.09
CA PRO A 239 28.65 -1.85 -13.28
C PRO A 239 28.78 -1.43 -11.82
N VAL A 240 28.63 -0.13 -11.55
CA VAL A 240 28.49 0.46 -10.22
C VAL A 240 27.35 1.47 -10.29
N ILE A 241 26.10 1.03 -10.06
CA ILE A 241 25.11 1.95 -9.49
C ILE A 241 25.54 2.13 -8.04
N THR A 242 26.44 3.09 -7.79
CA THR A 242 26.32 3.84 -6.56
C THR A 242 24.90 4.40 -6.58
N THR A 243 24.22 4.34 -5.45
CA THR A 243 23.14 5.26 -5.09
C THR A 243 23.07 6.51 -5.97
N PRO A 244 21.88 7.06 -6.26
CA PRO A 244 21.75 8.35 -6.96
C PRO A 244 22.78 9.32 -6.37
N PRO A 245 23.36 10.22 -7.19
CA PRO A 245 24.65 10.87 -6.94
C PRO A 245 24.85 11.25 -5.47
N PRO A 246 26.09 11.12 -4.94
CA PRO A 246 26.37 11.34 -3.52
C PRO A 246 25.66 12.61 -3.09
N LYS A 247 24.87 12.53 -2.01
CA LYS A 247 24.03 13.59 -1.41
C LYS A 247 24.08 14.90 -2.20
N PRO A 248 22.97 15.42 -2.77
CA PRO A 248 22.83 16.86 -2.73
C PRO A 248 22.87 17.18 -1.23
N THR A 249 23.98 17.74 -0.76
CA THR A 249 24.12 18.37 0.55
C THR A 249 23.27 19.63 0.54
N CYS A 250 21.96 19.47 0.29
CA CYS A 250 20.99 20.52 0.46
C CYS A 250 20.46 20.40 1.89
N GLU A 251 20.16 21.54 2.50
CA GLU A 251 19.48 21.55 3.79
C GLU A 251 18.10 20.89 3.60
N PRO A 252 17.65 20.06 4.57
CA PRO A 252 16.33 19.46 4.49
C PRO A 252 15.26 20.53 4.20
N PRO A 253 14.45 20.36 3.15
CA PRO A 253 13.34 21.27 2.88
C PRO A 253 12.39 21.34 4.07
N HIS A 254 11.78 22.50 4.30
CA HIS A 254 10.93 22.73 5.47
C HIS A 254 9.77 21.74 5.59
N LEU A 255 9.12 21.35 4.48
CA LEU A 255 8.06 20.34 4.51
C LEU A 255 8.57 18.98 4.99
N CYS A 256 9.82 18.62 4.71
CA CYS A 256 10.41 17.36 5.16
C CYS A 256 10.67 17.34 6.66
N GLU A 257 10.93 18.50 7.27
CA GLU A 257 11.07 18.62 8.73
C GLU A 257 9.79 18.23 9.46
N LEU A 258 8.62 18.39 8.83
CA LEU A 258 7.34 17.99 9.42
C LEU A 258 7.33 16.51 9.80
N ILE A 259 7.98 15.63 9.02
CA ILE A 259 8.04 14.18 9.26
C ILE A 259 8.67 13.86 10.63
N TRP A 260 9.65 14.64 11.09
CA TRP A 260 10.29 14.48 12.41
C TRP A 260 9.69 15.38 13.49
N SER A 261 8.78 16.28 13.11
CA SER A 261 8.19 17.24 14.02
C SER A 261 7.21 16.59 15.01
N LYS A 262 6.80 17.37 16.01
CA LYS A 262 5.80 16.95 16.99
C LYS A 262 4.42 16.63 16.39
N ILE A 263 4.14 17.08 15.17
CA ILE A 263 2.89 16.76 14.46
C ILE A 263 2.76 15.25 14.23
N PHE A 264 3.89 14.55 14.03
CA PHE A 264 3.94 13.11 13.82
C PHE A 264 4.38 12.32 15.06
N ALA A 265 4.43 12.94 16.25
CA ALA A 265 4.98 12.32 17.46
C ALA A 265 4.30 10.98 17.83
N GLU A 266 2.98 10.90 17.73
CA GLU A 266 2.25 9.66 17.98
C GLU A 266 2.58 8.58 16.95
N CYS A 267 2.82 8.99 15.70
CA CYS A 267 3.17 8.04 14.64
C CYS A 267 4.61 7.54 14.74
N HIS A 268 5.55 8.34 15.27
CA HIS A 268 6.93 7.90 15.52
C HIS A 268 7.00 6.63 16.39
N ALA A 269 5.99 6.43 17.26
CA ALA A 269 5.91 5.25 18.12
C ALA A 269 5.50 3.96 17.38
N VAL A 270 4.86 4.09 16.21
CA VAL A 270 4.31 2.94 15.46
C VAL A 270 4.92 2.76 14.07
N ILE A 271 5.40 3.82 13.43
CA ILE A 271 6.02 3.78 12.09
C ILE A 271 7.34 4.56 12.11
N PRO A 272 8.46 3.93 11.71
CA PRO A 272 9.73 4.62 11.58
C PRO A 272 9.64 5.75 10.52
N PRO A 273 9.95 7.01 10.88
CA PRO A 273 9.89 8.14 9.94
C PRO A 273 11.06 8.18 8.95
N GLU A 274 12.16 7.46 9.21
CA GLU A 274 13.42 7.59 8.46
C GLU A 274 13.28 7.36 6.94
N PRO A 275 12.61 6.30 6.44
CA PRO A 275 12.43 6.11 4.99
C PRO A 275 11.68 7.26 4.32
N PHE A 276 10.61 7.74 4.94
CA PHE A 276 9.77 8.82 4.44
C PHE A 276 10.51 10.16 4.42
N PHE A 277 11.27 10.43 5.47
CA PHE A 277 12.13 11.61 5.52
C PHE A 277 13.20 11.58 4.43
N LYS A 278 13.86 10.43 4.22
CA LYS A 278 14.86 10.27 3.15
C LYS A 278 14.24 10.47 1.76
N GLY A 279 13.03 9.98 1.54
CA GLY A 279 12.29 10.22 0.29
C GLY A 279 11.98 11.70 0.10
N CYS A 280 11.44 12.35 1.12
CA CYS A 280 11.10 13.77 1.05
C CYS A 280 12.31 14.65 0.73
N VAL A 281 13.43 14.43 1.44
CA VAL A 281 14.68 15.18 1.18
C VAL A 281 15.23 14.86 -0.21
N PHE A 282 15.09 13.62 -0.68
CA PHE A 282 15.48 13.24 -2.04
C PHE A 282 14.74 14.08 -3.09
N ASP A 283 13.42 14.21 -2.95
CA ASP A 283 12.57 14.97 -3.86
C ASP A 283 12.88 16.47 -3.80
N GLY A 284 12.84 17.05 -2.60
CA GLY A 284 13.02 18.50 -2.46
C GLY A 284 14.43 19.02 -2.71
N CYS A 285 15.46 18.16 -2.64
CA CYS A 285 16.80 18.55 -3.07
C CYS A 285 17.03 18.47 -4.59
N ARG A 286 16.15 17.78 -5.33
CA ARG A 286 16.30 17.57 -6.78
C ARG A 286 15.32 18.41 -7.59
N ILE A 287 14.17 18.73 -7.02
CA ILE A 287 13.05 19.30 -7.74
C ILE A 287 12.68 20.62 -7.07
N ALA A 288 12.64 21.70 -7.86
CA ALA A 288 12.30 23.02 -7.37
C ALA A 288 10.82 23.15 -6.95
N ASP A 289 9.95 22.28 -7.48
CA ASP A 289 8.54 22.24 -7.10
C ASP A 289 8.38 21.55 -5.73
N GLU A 290 8.11 22.36 -4.71
CA GLU A 290 7.90 21.88 -3.33
C GLU A 290 6.74 20.88 -3.22
N SER A 291 5.77 20.90 -4.13
CA SER A 291 4.62 19.99 -4.08
C SER A 291 5.01 18.52 -4.25
N MET A 292 6.20 18.23 -4.78
CA MET A 292 6.72 16.86 -4.88
C MET A 292 6.94 16.21 -3.52
N GLN A 293 7.30 17.02 -2.51
CA GLN A 293 7.52 16.59 -1.13
C GLN A 293 6.22 16.10 -0.46
N CYS A 294 5.06 16.54 -0.96
CA CYS A 294 3.75 16.17 -0.43
C CYS A 294 3.48 14.66 -0.48
N SER A 295 4.01 13.96 -1.49
CA SER A 295 3.83 12.51 -1.63
C SER A 295 4.44 11.74 -0.45
N SER A 296 5.61 12.17 0.03
CA SER A 296 6.29 11.58 1.19
C SER A 296 5.54 11.82 2.51
N LEU A 297 4.94 13.01 2.66
CA LEU A 297 4.07 13.33 3.81
C LEU A 297 2.77 12.51 3.78
N GLU A 298 2.16 12.41 2.60
CA GLU A 298 0.89 11.71 2.38
C GLU A 298 1.01 10.22 2.67
N ILE A 299 2.05 9.53 2.16
CA ILE A 299 2.26 8.10 2.48
C ILE A 299 2.53 7.91 3.97
N TYR A 300 3.31 8.80 4.60
CA TYR A 300 3.63 8.66 6.02
C TYR A 300 2.35 8.79 6.85
N ALA A 301 1.56 9.84 6.61
CA ALA A 301 0.25 10.01 7.25
C ALA A 301 -0.70 8.84 6.96
N THR A 302 -0.69 8.28 5.75
CA THR A 302 -1.49 7.10 5.38
C THR A 302 -1.10 5.88 6.21
N GLU A 303 0.19 5.60 6.40
CA GLU A 303 0.67 4.50 7.23
C GLU A 303 0.36 4.72 8.72
N CYS A 304 0.38 5.97 9.19
CA CYS A 304 -0.08 6.33 10.54
C CYS A 304 -1.59 6.05 10.71
N ALA A 305 -2.41 6.51 9.76
CA ALA A 305 -3.86 6.38 9.77
C ALA A 305 -4.30 4.89 9.73
N ALA A 306 -3.59 4.06 8.96
CA ALA A 306 -3.79 2.61 8.93
C ALA A 306 -3.56 1.91 10.28
N ARG A 307 -2.94 2.60 11.24
CA ARG A 307 -2.70 2.15 12.62
C ARG A 307 -3.47 2.97 13.66
N GLY A 308 -4.47 3.73 13.21
CA GLY A 308 -5.36 4.51 14.07
C GLY A 308 -4.78 5.86 14.53
N VAL A 309 -3.62 6.27 14.02
CA VAL A 309 -3.03 7.57 14.35
C VAL A 309 -3.46 8.61 13.31
N CYS A 310 -4.37 9.49 13.70
CA CYS A 310 -4.88 10.58 12.87
C CYS A 310 -3.93 11.78 12.87
N ILE A 311 -3.58 12.29 11.69
CA ILE A 311 -2.68 13.44 11.55
C ILE A 311 -3.22 14.42 10.50
N ASP A 312 -3.58 15.63 10.92
CA ASP A 312 -3.86 16.74 10.01
C ASP A 312 -2.56 17.38 9.50
N TRP A 313 -1.91 16.69 8.58
CA TRP A 313 -0.62 17.10 8.03
C TRP A 313 -0.76 18.21 6.98
N ARG A 314 -1.81 18.18 6.13
CA ARG A 314 -2.01 19.18 5.07
C ARG A 314 -2.19 20.58 5.63
N GLY A 315 -2.91 20.73 6.74
CA GLY A 315 -3.06 22.01 7.44
C GLY A 315 -1.73 22.61 7.96
N LYS A 316 -0.64 21.85 7.94
CA LYS A 316 0.70 22.27 8.38
C LYS A 316 1.65 22.60 7.22
N THR A 317 1.16 22.53 5.97
CA THR A 317 1.96 22.75 4.76
C THR A 317 1.80 24.14 4.15
N ASN A 318 1.11 25.08 4.83
CA ASN A 318 0.86 26.43 4.33
C ASN A 318 0.27 26.47 2.90
N ASN A 319 -0.66 25.55 2.60
CA ASN A 319 -1.30 25.35 1.29
C ASN A 319 -0.37 24.87 0.16
N THR A 320 0.85 24.41 0.44
CA THR A 320 1.72 23.77 -0.58
C THR A 320 1.19 22.40 -0.99
N CYS A 321 0.53 21.68 -0.08
CA CYS A 321 -0.02 20.34 -0.34
C CYS A 321 -1.56 20.32 -0.24
N PRO A 322 -2.32 21.11 -1.03
CA PRO A 322 -3.77 21.15 -0.90
C PRO A 322 -4.41 19.88 -1.43
N TYR A 323 -5.60 19.54 -0.93
CA TYR A 323 -6.47 18.53 -1.53
C TYR A 323 -7.86 19.11 -1.73
N ASN A 324 -8.28 19.17 -3.00
CA ASN A 324 -9.54 19.79 -3.37
C ASN A 324 -10.61 18.71 -3.57
N CYS A 325 -11.68 18.81 -2.78
CA CYS A 325 -12.86 18.00 -2.94
C CYS A 325 -13.81 18.56 -4.01
N ALA A 326 -14.72 17.73 -4.50
CA ALA A 326 -15.84 18.20 -5.32
C ALA A 326 -16.67 19.25 -4.55
N ALA A 327 -17.35 20.15 -5.25
CA ALA A 327 -17.99 21.35 -4.69
C ALA A 327 -19.00 21.08 -3.54
N ASN A 328 -19.48 19.85 -3.40
CA ASN A 328 -20.46 19.41 -2.41
C ASN A 328 -19.87 18.53 -1.29
N MET A 329 -18.54 18.38 -1.23
CA MET A 329 -17.85 17.57 -0.23
C MET A 329 -16.78 18.38 0.47
N VAL A 330 -16.43 17.96 1.69
CA VAL A 330 -15.45 18.63 2.55
C VAL A 330 -14.27 17.68 2.76
N TYR A 331 -13.06 18.22 2.62
CA TYR A 331 -11.84 17.50 2.96
C TYR A 331 -11.78 17.24 4.47
N LYS A 332 -11.50 16.00 4.85
CA LYS A 332 -11.16 15.65 6.24
C LYS A 332 -9.82 14.90 6.25
N PRO A 333 -8.86 15.30 7.10
CA PRO A 333 -7.61 14.56 7.27
C PRO A 333 -7.86 13.16 7.86
N CYS A 334 -8.95 13.02 8.61
CA CYS A 334 -9.33 11.78 9.29
C CYS A 334 -10.86 11.62 9.28
N GLY A 335 -11.39 10.99 8.24
CA GLY A 335 -12.79 10.56 8.19
C GLY A 335 -12.93 9.05 8.41
N PRO A 336 -14.18 8.57 8.58
CA PRO A 336 -14.44 7.15 8.78
C PRO A 336 -14.06 6.33 7.54
N ILE A 337 -13.50 5.14 7.75
CA ILE A 337 -13.17 4.21 6.65
C ILE A 337 -14.42 3.66 5.96
N ASN A 338 -15.53 3.56 6.69
CA ASN A 338 -16.84 3.14 6.19
C ASN A 338 -17.84 4.29 6.43
N PRO A 339 -17.90 5.29 5.54
CA PRO A 339 -18.87 6.37 5.67
C PRO A 339 -20.30 5.82 5.49
N VAL A 340 -21.23 6.36 6.28
CA VAL A 340 -22.66 5.99 6.18
C VAL A 340 -23.20 6.41 4.82
N THR A 341 -23.97 5.52 4.19
CA THR A 341 -24.63 5.79 2.90
C THR A 341 -26.13 5.56 2.99
N CYS A 342 -26.87 6.12 2.02
CA CYS A 342 -28.30 5.88 1.85
C CYS A 342 -28.63 4.58 1.10
N ASP A 343 -27.63 3.83 0.63
CA ASP A 343 -27.89 2.56 -0.05
C ASP A 343 -28.25 1.49 0.99
N PRO A 344 -29.48 0.93 0.97
CA PRO A 344 -29.88 -0.13 1.91
C PRO A 344 -29.12 -1.44 1.69
N ARG A 345 -28.38 -1.58 0.58
CA ARG A 345 -27.49 -2.71 0.31
C ARG A 345 -26.08 -2.48 0.87
N SER A 346 -25.77 -1.27 1.31
CA SER A 346 -24.52 -1.01 2.01
C SER A 346 -24.50 -1.84 3.29
N VAL A 347 -23.50 -2.70 3.39
CA VAL A 347 -23.28 -3.49 4.61
C VAL A 347 -22.50 -2.57 5.53
N GLU A 348 -23.04 -2.28 6.71
CA GLU A 348 -22.23 -1.69 7.78
C GLU A 348 -21.08 -2.64 8.06
N LEU A 349 -19.91 -2.32 7.51
CA LEU A 349 -18.70 -3.06 7.77
C LEU A 349 -18.18 -2.58 9.15
N PRO A 350 -18.12 -3.46 10.16
CA PRO A 350 -17.47 -3.11 11.42
C PRO A 350 -16.01 -2.82 11.10
N GLY A 351 -15.65 -1.54 11.19
CA GLY A 351 -14.33 -1.05 10.83
C GLY A 351 -14.00 0.14 11.70
N TYR A 352 -13.07 -0.05 12.62
CA TYR A 352 -12.48 1.04 13.39
C TYR A 352 -11.22 1.50 12.66
N GLY A 353 -11.17 2.77 12.30
CA GLY A 353 -10.05 3.35 11.59
C GLY A 353 -10.38 4.72 11.04
N VAL A 354 -9.36 5.43 10.59
CA VAL A 354 -9.49 6.73 9.94
C VAL A 354 -8.79 6.71 8.59
N THR A 355 -9.32 7.47 7.64
CA THR A 355 -8.66 7.72 6.36
C THR A 355 -8.80 9.18 5.96
N GLU A 356 -7.79 9.69 5.29
CA GLU A 356 -7.83 10.99 4.64
C GLU A 356 -8.72 10.91 3.40
N GLY A 357 -9.57 11.92 3.16
CA GLY A 357 -10.45 11.94 1.99
C GLY A 357 -11.48 13.06 1.96
N CYS A 358 -12.39 12.96 0.99
CA CYS A 358 -13.54 13.84 0.86
C CYS A 358 -14.78 13.18 1.46
N PHE A 359 -15.48 13.91 2.32
CA PHE A 359 -16.65 13.40 3.02
C PHE A 359 -17.80 14.39 2.91
N CYS A 360 -19.02 13.90 3.14
CA CYS A 360 -20.17 14.78 3.21
C CYS A 360 -20.04 15.80 4.36
N PRO A 361 -20.56 17.03 4.16
CA PRO A 361 -20.70 18.00 5.24
C PRO A 361 -21.51 17.44 6.42
N GLU A 362 -21.36 18.07 7.58
CA GLU A 362 -22.15 17.71 8.76
C GLU A 362 -23.66 17.83 8.47
N GLY A 363 -24.44 16.82 8.89
CA GLY A 363 -25.88 16.73 8.61
C GLY A 363 -26.25 16.19 7.22
N MET A 364 -25.29 15.74 6.41
CA MET A 364 -25.54 15.09 5.13
C MET A 364 -24.94 13.67 5.06
N THR A 365 -25.58 12.81 4.28
CA THR A 365 -25.22 11.40 4.06
C THR A 365 -24.90 11.15 2.60
N LEU A 366 -23.97 10.24 2.32
CA LEU A 366 -23.61 9.89 0.94
C LEU A 366 -24.75 9.09 0.29
N MET A 367 -25.12 9.41 -0.95
CA MET A 367 -26.20 8.71 -1.66
C MET A 367 -25.91 7.20 -1.81
N SER A 368 -24.70 6.86 -2.24
CA SER A 368 -24.20 5.48 -2.43
C SER A 368 -22.68 5.49 -2.39
N GLU A 369 -22.04 4.34 -2.15
CA GLU A 369 -20.57 4.22 -2.12
C GLU A 369 -19.88 4.69 -3.42
N ASP A 370 -20.58 4.63 -4.56
CA ASP A 370 -20.06 5.00 -5.88
C ASP A 370 -20.42 6.43 -6.32
N SER A 371 -21.05 7.21 -5.43
CA SER A 371 -21.56 8.55 -5.70
C SER A 371 -20.79 9.61 -4.91
N ASN A 372 -20.54 10.76 -5.52
CA ASN A 372 -20.04 11.95 -4.83
C ASN A 372 -21.19 12.86 -4.38
N THR A 373 -22.43 12.38 -4.37
CA THR A 373 -23.62 13.18 -4.02
C THR A 373 -23.98 13.00 -2.55
N CYS A 374 -24.03 14.12 -1.82
CA CYS A 374 -24.48 14.18 -0.44
C CYS A 374 -25.94 14.64 -0.37
N VAL A 375 -26.75 13.98 0.45
CA VAL A 375 -28.18 14.28 0.66
C VAL A 375 -28.49 14.48 2.13
N SER A 376 -29.49 15.30 2.44
CA SER A 376 -29.94 15.54 3.82
C SER A 376 -30.80 14.40 4.37
N GLU A 377 -31.52 13.68 3.51
CA GLU A 377 -32.39 12.57 3.86
C GLU A 377 -32.27 11.46 2.81
N CYS A 378 -32.28 10.20 3.27
CA CYS A 378 -32.29 9.03 2.39
C CYS A 378 -33.73 8.76 1.94
N CYS A 379 -33.96 8.71 0.63
CA CYS A 379 -35.29 8.51 0.03
C CYS A 379 -35.69 7.03 -0.04
#